data_AF-A0A942F6R8-F1
#
_entry.id   AF-A0A942F6R8-F1
#
_cell.length_a   1.000
_cell.length_b   1.000
_cell.length_c   1.000
_cell.angle_alpha   90.00
_cell.angle_beta   90.00
_cell.angle_gamma   90.00
#
_symmetry.space_group_name_H-M   'P 1'
#
loop_
_entity.id
_entity.type
_entity.pdbx_description
1 polymer ?
#
loop_
_entity_poly.entity_id
_entity_poly.type
_entity_poly.pdbx_seq_one_letter_code
_entity_poly.pdbx_strand_id
1 'polypeptide(L)'
;MKVSTFILFIFSLFYLEKSCAQVSINYLLSREPEFREKYEIQKDINGIKVNMNFADDSILNPGVVKRLKGLNILMIDLVYTDYRSVKTFDQPVLNLKRMQHLQKILPEAFKNSAIIWNFIAQTGCNSSEGCKDYFHGFAIYYRPKPTALSVSTELAKLECSTKRTTYWDTIKKYKVVSSYTYLPRSKSKADQGIRYTRRSIFFRKEVIVFDTVPLKRPRMRKRVVTTFEGDCPMDTAISKKPVSLVSSAFVWGNDSVVTAVLNRNKEWKNMVISVDVTGSMSPYTQQVYQWIALQSNLSRVRSFTFFNDGNSTPDHLKFAGHTGGIYDCTKLSFDHIMNSCNKAMRNGNGGDGPENDVESILHIQDEFKNVKEVILIADNFANMRDFKLIEKIQVPVRVILCGASWGVNSEYLKLARSTGGSVHTMEQDLNTLANMMEGETIKIGKQKYKLQKGEFVLTP
;
A
#
# COMPACT_ATOMS: atom_id res chain seq x y z
N MET A 1 -63.09 1.20 44.70
CA MET A 1 -63.41 1.08 43.26
C MET A 1 -62.51 2.03 42.49
N LYS A 2 -61.73 1.52 41.52
CA LYS A 2 -61.08 2.25 40.41
C LYS A 2 -59.95 3.23 40.82
N VAL A 3 -58.79 3.34 40.17
CA VAL A 3 -58.23 2.80 38.93
C VAL A 3 -56.70 2.77 39.09
N SER A 4 -56.08 1.68 38.63
CA SER A 4 -54.65 1.49 38.48
C SER A 4 -54.08 2.44 37.42
N THR A 5 -53.03 3.20 37.74
CA THR A 5 -52.27 3.98 36.74
C THR A 5 -50.97 3.25 36.44
N PHE A 6 -51.05 2.37 35.45
CA PHE A 6 -49.91 1.66 34.86
C PHE A 6 -49.17 2.66 33.97
N ILE A 7 -47.97 3.09 34.39
CA ILE A 7 -47.08 3.91 33.57
C ILE A 7 -46.49 3.00 32.49
N LEU A 8 -47.09 3.05 31.31
CA LEU A 8 -46.51 2.52 30.07
C LEU A 8 -45.29 3.40 29.72
N PHE A 9 -44.10 2.95 30.10
CA PHE A 9 -42.85 3.42 29.52
C PHE A 9 -42.82 2.95 28.07
N ILE A 10 -43.23 3.83 27.16
CA ILE A 10 -43.04 3.65 25.72
C ILE A 10 -41.54 3.68 25.48
N PHE A 11 -40.95 2.50 25.33
CA PHE A 11 -39.64 2.32 24.68
C PHE A 11 -39.80 2.84 23.25
N SER A 12 -39.50 4.12 23.03
CA SER A 12 -39.20 4.63 21.70
C SER A 12 -37.89 3.97 21.27
N LEU A 13 -38.02 2.81 20.62
CA LEU A 13 -37.03 2.29 19.69
C LEU A 13 -36.80 3.38 18.64
N PHE A 14 -35.87 4.28 18.92
CA PHE A 14 -35.15 4.99 17.88
C PHE A 14 -34.44 3.92 17.07
N TYR A 15 -35.10 3.48 15.99
CA TYR A 15 -34.42 2.92 14.84
C TYR A 15 -33.43 4.00 14.38
N LEU A 16 -32.21 3.94 14.90
CA LEU A 16 -31.05 4.50 14.23
C LEU A 16 -30.91 3.70 12.93
N GLU A 17 -31.51 4.23 11.87
CA GLU A 17 -31.15 3.82 10.53
C GLU A 17 -29.65 4.06 10.38
N LYS A 18 -28.91 2.94 10.41
CA LYS A 18 -27.47 2.89 10.23
C LYS A 18 -27.17 3.46 8.84
N SER A 19 -26.64 4.68 8.78
CA SER A 19 -26.00 5.17 7.58
C SER A 19 -24.73 4.34 7.35
N CYS A 20 -24.85 3.30 6.53
CA CYS A 20 -23.69 2.78 5.83
C CYS A 20 -23.22 3.91 4.92
N ALA A 21 -21.96 4.33 5.02
CA ALA A 21 -21.40 5.42 4.24
C ALA A 21 -21.48 5.06 2.74
N GLN A 22 -22.54 5.48 2.08
CA GLN A 22 -22.74 5.27 0.65
C GLN A 22 -22.14 6.45 -0.10
N VAL A 23 -21.34 6.17 -1.13
CA VAL A 23 -20.81 7.19 -2.02
C VAL A 23 -21.98 7.83 -2.79
N SER A 24 -22.20 9.12 -2.57
CA SER A 24 -23.28 9.86 -3.21
C SER A 24 -23.04 10.00 -4.72
N ILE A 25 -24.00 9.58 -5.55
CA ILE A 25 -23.90 9.73 -7.01
C ILE A 25 -23.74 11.20 -7.41
N ASN A 26 -24.49 12.10 -6.76
CA ASN A 26 -24.40 13.53 -7.02
C ASN A 26 -22.99 14.08 -6.72
N TYR A 27 -22.33 13.53 -5.70
CA TYR A 27 -20.94 13.86 -5.40
C TYR A 27 -19.98 13.34 -6.47
N LEU A 28 -20.18 12.11 -6.95
CA LEU A 28 -19.33 11.58 -8.03
C LEU A 28 -19.45 12.45 -9.29
N LEU A 29 -20.67 12.86 -9.66
CA LEU A 29 -20.93 13.69 -10.83
C LEU A 29 -20.48 15.14 -10.72
N SER A 30 -20.15 15.63 -9.52
CA SER A 30 -19.56 16.97 -9.38
C SER A 30 -18.08 17.01 -9.76
N ARG A 31 -17.45 15.86 -10.03
CA ARG A 31 -16.05 15.79 -10.45
C ARG A 31 -15.91 16.25 -11.90
N GLU A 32 -14.83 16.99 -12.17
CA GLU A 32 -14.49 17.36 -13.55
C GLU A 32 -14.09 16.14 -14.36
N PRO A 33 -14.59 15.99 -15.60
CA PRO A 33 -14.20 14.90 -16.47
C PRO A 33 -12.79 15.12 -17.02
N GLU A 34 -12.08 14.02 -17.21
CA GLU A 34 -10.86 13.98 -18.00
C GLU A 34 -11.21 13.97 -19.49
N PHE A 35 -10.61 14.87 -20.26
CA PHE A 35 -10.82 14.93 -21.70
C PHE A 35 -9.76 14.10 -22.42
N ARG A 36 -10.19 13.18 -23.29
CA ARG A 36 -9.32 12.34 -24.12
C ARG A 36 -9.83 12.31 -25.55
N GLU A 37 -8.94 12.15 -26.53
CA GLU A 37 -9.38 12.03 -27.92
C GLU A 37 -10.25 10.78 -28.11
N LYS A 38 -9.77 9.61 -27.68
CA LYS A 38 -10.49 8.34 -27.71
C LYS A 38 -10.12 7.50 -26.49
N TYR A 39 -11.11 6.83 -25.90
CA TYR A 39 -10.88 5.99 -24.73
C TYR A 39 -10.43 4.58 -25.13
N GLU A 40 -9.34 4.12 -24.50
CA GLU A 40 -8.89 2.74 -24.56
C GLU A 40 -8.89 2.13 -23.17
N ILE A 41 -9.34 0.88 -23.10
CA ILE A 41 -9.28 0.11 -21.85
C ILE A 41 -7.82 -0.18 -21.52
N GLN A 42 -7.44 -0.04 -20.24
CA GLN A 42 -6.08 -0.34 -19.82
C GLN A 42 -5.81 -1.84 -20.01
N LYS A 43 -4.77 -2.18 -20.77
CA LYS A 43 -4.43 -3.57 -21.12
C LYS A 43 -3.78 -4.34 -19.96
N ASP A 44 -3.21 -3.59 -19.02
CA ASP A 44 -2.45 -4.10 -17.89
C ASP A 44 -3.36 -4.54 -16.73
N ILE A 45 -4.63 -4.12 -16.72
CA ILE A 45 -5.55 -4.40 -15.62
C ILE A 45 -6.74 -5.19 -16.16
N ASN A 46 -7.23 -6.16 -15.37
CA ASN A 46 -8.45 -6.87 -15.72
C ASN A 46 -9.63 -5.88 -15.73
N GLY A 47 -10.11 -5.58 -16.93
CA GLY A 47 -11.20 -4.63 -17.14
C GLY A 47 -12.35 -5.26 -17.93
N ILE A 48 -13.58 -4.95 -17.53
CA ILE A 48 -14.80 -5.34 -18.23
C ILE A 48 -15.55 -4.08 -18.68
N LYS A 49 -16.03 -4.09 -19.93
CA LYS A 49 -16.89 -3.05 -20.48
C LYS A 49 -18.37 -3.35 -20.24
N VAL A 50 -19.05 -2.42 -19.60
CA VAL A 50 -20.52 -2.34 -19.52
C VAL A 50 -20.97 -1.34 -20.57
N ASN A 51 -21.52 -1.85 -21.67
CA ASN A 51 -21.80 -1.08 -22.87
C ASN A 51 -23.14 -0.37 -22.78
N MET A 52 -23.18 0.84 -23.35
CA MET A 52 -24.36 1.67 -23.51
C MET A 52 -24.33 2.28 -24.91
N ASN A 53 -25.47 2.72 -25.43
CA ASN A 53 -25.50 3.44 -26.71
C ASN A 53 -25.13 4.92 -26.52
N PHE A 54 -24.73 5.57 -27.62
CA PHE A 54 -24.61 7.02 -27.69
C PHE A 54 -25.93 7.69 -27.26
N ALA A 55 -25.83 8.71 -26.40
CA ALA A 55 -26.96 9.44 -25.82
C ALA A 55 -28.02 8.60 -25.08
N ASP A 56 -27.70 7.37 -24.66
CA ASP A 56 -28.61 6.45 -23.95
C ASP A 56 -28.09 6.12 -22.54
N ASP A 57 -29.02 5.79 -21.63
CA ASP A 57 -28.76 5.33 -20.25
C ASP A 57 -29.08 3.84 -20.02
N SER A 58 -29.45 3.11 -21.06
CA SER A 58 -29.70 1.67 -21.03
C SER A 58 -28.41 0.86 -21.07
N ILE A 59 -28.25 -0.07 -20.14
CA ILE A 59 -27.13 -1.01 -20.10
C ILE A 59 -27.42 -2.18 -21.04
N LEU A 60 -26.60 -2.36 -22.07
CA LEU A 60 -26.82 -3.34 -23.14
C LEU A 60 -26.43 -4.76 -22.74
N ASN A 61 -25.51 -4.92 -21.80
CA ASN A 61 -24.93 -6.21 -21.43
C ASN A 61 -24.95 -6.47 -19.91
N PRO A 62 -26.09 -6.37 -19.21
CA PRO A 62 -26.17 -6.45 -17.76
C PRO A 62 -25.63 -7.77 -17.18
N GLY A 63 -25.60 -8.84 -17.98
CA GLY A 63 -25.03 -10.13 -17.59
C GLY A 63 -23.54 -10.06 -17.22
N VAL A 64 -22.76 -9.12 -17.77
CA VAL A 64 -21.33 -8.99 -17.44
C VAL A 64 -21.11 -8.55 -16.00
N VAL A 65 -22.05 -7.77 -15.45
CA VAL A 65 -21.97 -7.25 -14.08
C VAL A 65 -22.16 -8.35 -13.05
N LYS A 66 -22.91 -9.41 -13.38
CA LYS A 66 -23.04 -10.59 -12.50
C LYS A 66 -21.69 -11.24 -12.19
N ARG A 67 -20.72 -11.18 -13.13
CA ARG A 67 -19.37 -11.73 -12.95
C ARG A 67 -18.50 -10.91 -12.00
N LEU A 68 -18.88 -9.66 -11.74
CA LEU A 68 -18.15 -8.75 -10.85
C LEU A 68 -18.57 -8.87 -9.38
N LYS A 69 -19.66 -9.60 -9.10
CA LYS A 69 -20.15 -9.78 -7.72
C LYS A 69 -19.12 -10.54 -6.89
N GLY A 70 -18.71 -9.93 -5.78
CA GLY A 70 -17.72 -10.50 -4.85
C GLY A 70 -16.28 -10.49 -5.38
N LEU A 71 -15.99 -9.69 -6.41
CA LEU A 71 -14.61 -9.36 -6.81
C LEU A 71 -14.22 -8.02 -6.21
N ASN A 72 -12.92 -7.84 -5.98
CA ASN A 72 -12.38 -6.57 -5.52
C ASN A 72 -12.34 -5.59 -6.71
N ILE A 73 -13.26 -4.62 -6.73
CA ILE A 73 -13.32 -3.57 -7.75
C ILE A 73 -12.34 -2.47 -7.34
N LEU A 74 -11.45 -2.10 -8.24
CA LEU A 74 -10.41 -1.11 -8.00
C LEU A 74 -10.83 0.27 -8.51
N MET A 75 -11.42 0.31 -9.71
CA MET A 75 -11.70 1.54 -10.43
C MET A 75 -12.88 1.38 -11.39
N ILE A 76 -13.66 2.45 -11.54
CA ILE A 76 -14.76 2.54 -12.50
C ILE A 76 -14.63 3.84 -13.28
N ASP A 77 -14.49 3.71 -14.60
CA ASP A 77 -14.50 4.85 -15.51
C ASP A 77 -15.89 4.95 -16.16
N LEU A 78 -16.60 6.06 -15.95
CA LEU A 78 -17.77 6.43 -16.76
C LEU A 78 -17.28 7.15 -18.01
N VAL A 79 -17.44 6.50 -19.16
CA VAL A 79 -16.96 6.98 -20.45
C VAL A 79 -18.12 7.42 -21.32
N TYR A 80 -18.01 8.63 -21.89
CA TYR A 80 -18.96 9.20 -22.83
C TYR A 80 -18.24 10.09 -23.85
N THR A 81 -18.96 10.58 -24.84
CA THR A 81 -18.46 11.57 -25.82
C THR A 81 -18.90 12.97 -25.40
N ASP A 82 -18.02 13.97 -25.55
CA ASP A 82 -18.35 15.37 -25.24
C ASP A 82 -19.30 16.02 -26.29
N TYR A 83 -19.42 15.39 -27.46
CA TYR A 83 -20.28 15.85 -28.54
C TYR A 83 -21.76 15.94 -28.12
N ARG A 84 -22.37 17.08 -28.44
CA ARG A 84 -23.80 17.35 -28.28
C ARG A 84 -24.38 17.91 -29.58
N SER A 85 -25.45 17.30 -30.08
CA SER A 85 -26.17 17.79 -31.27
C SER A 85 -27.07 18.98 -30.95
N VAL A 86 -27.58 19.05 -29.71
CA VAL A 86 -28.48 20.11 -29.24
C VAL A 86 -27.82 20.89 -28.11
N LYS A 87 -27.86 22.22 -28.16
CA LYS A 87 -27.28 23.09 -27.13
C LYS A 87 -27.91 22.93 -25.75
N THR A 88 -29.18 22.52 -25.69
CA THR A 88 -29.93 22.29 -24.45
C THR A 88 -29.71 20.91 -23.83
N PHE A 89 -28.91 20.05 -24.48
CA PHE A 89 -28.62 18.73 -23.95
C PHE A 89 -27.75 18.81 -22.69
N ASP A 90 -28.21 18.14 -21.62
CA ASP A 90 -27.56 18.10 -20.32
C ASP A 90 -26.89 16.74 -20.09
N GLN A 91 -25.57 16.73 -20.28
CA GLN A 91 -24.74 15.53 -20.10
C GLN A 91 -24.68 15.05 -18.64
N PRO A 92 -24.55 15.92 -17.62
CA PRO A 92 -24.69 15.54 -16.21
C PRO A 92 -25.99 14.78 -15.90
N VAL A 93 -27.15 15.22 -16.42
CA VAL A 93 -28.44 14.55 -16.19
C VAL A 93 -28.45 13.14 -16.81
N LEU A 94 -27.88 12.97 -18.00
CA LEU A 94 -27.75 11.63 -18.60
C LEU A 94 -26.83 10.74 -17.76
N ASN A 95 -25.69 11.27 -17.30
CA ASN A 95 -24.74 10.53 -16.49
C ASN A 95 -25.33 10.13 -15.12
N LEU A 96 -26.20 10.96 -14.52
CA LEU A 96 -26.96 10.60 -13.33
C LEU A 96 -27.81 9.34 -13.54
N LYS A 97 -28.57 9.27 -14.64
CA LYS A 97 -29.39 8.09 -14.97
C LYS A 97 -28.52 6.86 -15.18
N ARG A 98 -27.40 6.99 -15.90
CA ARG A 98 -26.42 5.91 -16.12
C ARG A 98 -25.90 5.35 -14.79
N MET A 99 -25.49 6.24 -13.87
CA MET A 99 -25.00 5.87 -12.54
C MET A 99 -26.08 5.16 -11.71
N GLN A 100 -27.33 5.64 -11.75
CA GLN A 100 -28.46 5.00 -11.08
C GLN A 100 -28.74 3.59 -11.65
N HIS A 101 -28.64 3.42 -12.96
CA HIS A 101 -28.78 2.11 -13.60
C HIS A 101 -27.66 1.15 -13.21
N LEU A 102 -26.41 1.62 -13.13
CA LEU A 102 -25.31 0.82 -12.61
C LEU A 102 -25.52 0.45 -11.13
N GLN A 103 -25.97 1.39 -10.30
CA GLN A 103 -26.23 1.15 -8.88
C GLN A 103 -27.28 0.08 -8.63
N LYS A 104 -28.34 0.00 -9.47
CA LYS A 104 -29.36 -1.05 -9.37
C LYS A 104 -28.78 -2.45 -9.58
N ILE A 105 -27.78 -2.60 -10.46
CA ILE A 105 -27.21 -3.90 -10.82
C ILE A 105 -25.92 -4.25 -10.05
N LEU A 106 -25.20 -3.23 -9.55
CA LEU A 106 -23.96 -3.34 -8.79
C LEU A 106 -23.96 -2.40 -7.57
N PRO A 107 -24.87 -2.60 -6.59
CA PRO A 107 -25.01 -1.69 -5.46
C PRO A 107 -23.77 -1.65 -4.55
N GLU A 108 -23.02 -2.75 -4.46
CA GLU A 108 -21.81 -2.84 -3.61
C GLU A 108 -20.71 -1.87 -4.04
N ALA A 109 -20.59 -1.56 -5.33
CA ALA A 109 -19.61 -0.58 -5.82
C ALA A 109 -19.88 0.85 -5.30
N PHE A 110 -21.10 1.14 -4.86
CA PHE A 110 -21.46 2.45 -4.31
C PHE A 110 -21.34 2.50 -2.79
N LYS A 111 -21.09 1.36 -2.13
CA LYS A 111 -20.82 1.28 -0.69
C LYS A 111 -19.31 1.27 -0.40
N ASN A 112 -18.50 0.90 -1.38
CA ASN A 112 -17.05 0.88 -1.24
C ASN A 112 -16.47 2.27 -1.59
N SER A 113 -15.98 2.99 -0.57
CA SER A 113 -15.35 4.31 -0.74
C SER A 113 -13.94 4.25 -1.34
N ALA A 114 -13.34 3.05 -1.40
CA ALA A 114 -12.01 2.81 -1.95
C ALA A 114 -12.00 2.74 -3.48
N ILE A 115 -13.15 2.54 -4.12
CA ILE A 115 -13.25 2.51 -5.59
C ILE A 115 -12.96 3.90 -6.15
N ILE A 116 -11.99 3.97 -7.06
CA ILE A 116 -11.70 5.19 -7.81
C ILE A 116 -12.74 5.35 -8.92
N TRP A 117 -13.43 6.49 -8.92
CA TRP A 117 -14.37 6.87 -9.98
C TRP A 117 -13.79 7.97 -10.85
N ASN A 118 -13.66 7.69 -12.15
CA ASN A 118 -13.25 8.65 -13.16
C ASN A 118 -14.37 8.92 -14.16
N PHE A 119 -14.41 10.14 -14.68
CA PHE A 119 -15.34 10.58 -15.72
C PHE A 119 -14.52 10.94 -16.94
N ILE A 120 -14.77 10.29 -18.07
CA ILE A 120 -13.94 10.44 -19.27
C ILE A 120 -14.82 10.94 -20.42
N ALA A 121 -14.53 12.15 -20.87
CA ALA A 121 -15.18 12.80 -21.99
C ALA A 121 -14.32 12.66 -23.25
N GLN A 122 -14.81 11.92 -24.24
CA GLN A 122 -14.13 11.68 -25.50
C GLN A 122 -14.40 12.81 -26.49
N THR A 123 -13.35 13.42 -27.05
CA THR A 123 -13.42 14.60 -27.91
C THR A 123 -13.18 14.32 -29.40
N GLY A 124 -12.80 13.09 -29.77
CA GLY A 124 -12.40 12.74 -31.14
C GLY A 124 -13.55 12.61 -32.15
N CYS A 125 -14.81 12.78 -31.74
CA CYS A 125 -15.97 12.72 -32.65
C CYS A 125 -16.69 14.07 -32.72
N ASN A 126 -17.15 14.45 -33.92
CA ASN A 126 -17.76 15.74 -34.21
C ASN A 126 -19.15 15.63 -34.86
N SER A 127 -19.71 14.43 -34.95
CA SER A 127 -21.02 14.17 -35.54
C SER A 127 -21.73 13.06 -34.78
N SER A 128 -23.07 13.08 -34.79
CA SER A 128 -23.86 12.05 -34.12
C SER A 128 -23.56 10.65 -34.66
N GLU A 129 -23.24 10.52 -35.95
CA GLU A 129 -22.91 9.21 -36.55
C GLU A 129 -21.51 8.76 -36.12
N GLY A 130 -20.51 9.63 -36.23
CA GLY A 130 -19.14 9.30 -35.83
C GLY A 130 -19.00 9.03 -34.32
N CYS A 131 -19.86 9.63 -33.49
CA CYS A 131 -19.87 9.36 -32.06
C CYS A 131 -20.48 8.00 -31.70
N LYS A 132 -21.27 7.34 -32.55
CA LYS A 132 -21.81 6.00 -32.23
C LYS A 132 -20.72 4.93 -32.13
N ASP A 133 -19.60 5.12 -32.83
CA ASP A 133 -18.46 4.19 -32.82
C ASP A 133 -17.54 4.34 -31.60
N TYR A 134 -17.80 5.34 -30.76
CA TYR A 134 -17.06 5.55 -29.53
C TYR A 134 -17.63 4.70 -28.41
N PHE A 135 -16.81 4.40 -27.41
CA PHE A 135 -17.29 3.63 -26.26
C PHE A 135 -18.13 4.52 -25.34
N HIS A 136 -19.36 4.09 -25.04
CA HIS A 136 -20.21 4.68 -24.00
C HIS A 136 -20.53 3.63 -22.95
N GLY A 137 -20.46 4.04 -21.69
CA GLY A 137 -20.81 3.19 -20.56
C GLY A 137 -19.69 3.14 -19.53
N PHE A 138 -19.55 2.00 -18.86
CA PHE A 138 -18.61 1.86 -17.75
C PHE A 138 -17.48 0.88 -18.10
N ALA A 139 -16.25 1.30 -17.88
CA ALA A 139 -15.13 0.36 -17.80
C ALA A 139 -14.85 0.09 -16.32
N ILE A 140 -15.05 -1.16 -15.91
CA ILE A 140 -14.89 -1.60 -14.52
C ILE A 140 -13.64 -2.44 -14.42
N TYR A 141 -12.69 -1.98 -13.61
CA TYR A 141 -11.40 -2.62 -13.36
C TYR A 141 -11.43 -3.33 -12.02
N TYR A 142 -10.96 -4.57 -11.99
CA TYR A 142 -11.07 -5.43 -10.81
C TYR A 142 -9.84 -6.31 -10.64
N ARG A 143 -9.64 -6.82 -9.42
CA ARG A 143 -8.71 -7.91 -9.14
C ARG A 143 -9.45 -9.25 -9.24
N PRO A 144 -8.95 -10.22 -10.03
CA PRO A 144 -9.51 -11.56 -10.03
C PRO A 144 -9.28 -12.22 -8.66
N LYS A 145 -10.15 -13.16 -8.28
CA LYS A 145 -9.93 -13.94 -7.06
C LYS A 145 -8.58 -14.67 -7.16
N PRO A 146 -7.77 -14.66 -6.10
CA PRO A 146 -6.53 -15.42 -6.06
C PRO A 146 -6.76 -16.89 -6.40
N THR A 147 -5.89 -17.45 -7.24
CA THR A 147 -5.82 -18.89 -7.52
C THR A 147 -4.53 -19.45 -6.92
N ALA A 148 -4.47 -20.75 -6.65
CA ALA A 148 -3.24 -21.38 -6.15
C ALA A 148 -2.02 -21.09 -7.06
N LEU A 149 -2.24 -21.04 -8.38
CA LEU A 149 -1.18 -20.70 -9.34
C LEU A 149 -0.74 -19.23 -9.22
N SER A 150 -1.68 -18.28 -9.12
CA SER A 150 -1.32 -16.87 -8.97
C SER A 150 -0.57 -16.62 -7.68
N VAL A 151 -0.99 -17.25 -6.57
CA VAL A 151 -0.30 -17.20 -5.26
C VAL A 151 1.13 -17.74 -5.38
N SER A 152 1.30 -18.92 -5.98
CA SER A 152 2.63 -19.53 -6.14
C SER A 152 3.57 -18.66 -6.98
N THR A 153 3.02 -17.95 -7.96
CA THR A 153 3.76 -17.05 -8.85
C THR A 153 4.15 -15.75 -8.14
N GLU A 154 3.25 -15.17 -7.34
CA GLU A 154 3.54 -14.00 -6.48
C GLU A 154 4.63 -14.31 -5.46
N LEU A 155 4.55 -15.46 -4.79
CA LEU A 155 5.56 -15.92 -3.84
C LEU A 155 6.91 -16.16 -4.51
N ALA A 156 6.94 -16.83 -5.67
CA ALA A 156 8.19 -17.08 -6.40
C ALA A 156 8.88 -15.78 -6.82
N LYS A 157 8.11 -14.76 -7.21
CA LYS A 157 8.63 -13.42 -7.53
C LYS A 157 9.24 -12.75 -6.28
N LEU A 158 8.56 -12.82 -5.15
CA LEU A 158 9.05 -12.28 -3.88
C LEU A 158 10.35 -12.97 -3.42
N GLU A 159 10.39 -14.29 -3.44
CA GLU A 159 11.59 -15.07 -3.09
C GLU A 159 12.74 -14.81 -4.06
N CYS A 160 12.44 -14.68 -5.36
CA CYS A 160 13.44 -14.32 -6.36
C CYS A 160 14.02 -12.91 -6.12
N SER A 161 13.17 -11.92 -5.82
CA SER A 161 13.59 -10.54 -5.56
C SER A 161 14.42 -10.35 -4.29
N THR A 162 14.48 -11.37 -3.43
CA THR A 162 15.19 -11.36 -2.15
C THR A 162 16.41 -12.28 -2.13
N LYS A 163 16.87 -12.74 -3.30
CA LYS A 163 18.04 -13.63 -3.41
C LYS A 163 19.27 -13.05 -2.70
N ARG A 164 19.78 -13.83 -1.75
CA ARG A 164 21.01 -13.53 -1.02
C ARG A 164 22.18 -14.17 -1.72
N THR A 165 23.05 -13.34 -2.27
CA THR A 165 24.32 -13.80 -2.81
C THR A 165 25.38 -13.77 -1.71
N THR A 166 25.94 -14.93 -1.39
CA THR A 166 27.09 -15.00 -0.49
C THR A 166 28.36 -14.87 -1.30
N TYR A 167 29.18 -13.87 -0.98
CA TYR A 167 30.51 -13.74 -1.56
C TYR A 167 31.57 -13.60 -0.46
N TRP A 168 32.79 -13.99 -0.82
CA TRP A 168 33.94 -13.94 0.07
C TRP A 168 34.71 -12.66 -0.22
N ASP A 169 34.75 -11.75 0.76
CA ASP A 169 35.55 -10.54 0.67
C ASP A 169 36.92 -10.73 1.31
N THR A 170 37.94 -10.24 0.61
CA THR A 170 39.33 -10.23 1.07
C THR A 170 39.58 -8.93 1.85
N ILE A 171 39.60 -8.99 3.18
CA ILE A 171 39.92 -7.80 3.98
C ILE A 171 41.43 -7.59 3.97
N LYS A 172 41.90 -6.54 3.29
CA LYS A 172 43.27 -6.04 3.42
C LYS A 172 43.44 -5.37 4.78
N LYS A 173 44.07 -6.06 5.73
CA LYS A 173 44.49 -5.45 7.00
C LYS A 173 45.89 -4.87 6.84
N TYR A 174 46.07 -3.65 7.33
CA TYR A 174 47.35 -2.95 7.33
C TYR A 174 47.94 -3.01 8.75
N LYS A 175 49.25 -3.22 8.85
CA LYS A 175 50.02 -3.06 10.08
C LYS A 175 50.64 -1.67 10.07
N VAL A 176 50.41 -0.88 11.10
CA VAL A 176 51.15 0.38 11.31
C VAL A 176 52.57 0.03 11.73
N VAL A 177 53.56 0.53 11.00
CA VAL A 177 54.98 0.38 11.30
C VAL A 177 55.55 1.77 11.53
N SER A 178 56.26 1.96 12.64
CA SER A 178 57.00 3.19 12.92
C SER A 178 58.45 3.04 12.45
N SER A 179 58.94 3.98 11.63
CA SER A 179 60.35 4.10 11.31
C SER A 179 60.90 5.44 11.83
N TYR A 180 62.16 5.45 12.25
CA TYR A 180 62.83 6.64 12.74
C TYR A 180 63.58 7.30 11.58
N THR A 181 63.32 8.59 11.35
CA THR A 181 64.10 9.39 10.42
C THR A 181 64.58 10.68 11.09
N TYR A 182 65.67 11.25 10.59
CA TYR A 182 66.30 12.44 11.15
C TYR A 182 66.15 13.63 10.19
N LEU A 183 65.73 14.77 10.72
CA LEU A 183 65.59 16.01 9.93
C LEU A 183 66.98 16.62 9.60
N PRO A 184 67.17 17.18 8.39
CA PRO A 184 68.29 18.07 8.14
C PRO A 184 68.23 19.29 9.07
N ARG A 185 69.39 19.81 9.49
CA ARG A 185 69.46 21.10 10.21
C ARG A 185 69.11 22.28 9.30
N SER A 186 69.36 22.16 7.99
CA SER A 186 69.02 23.20 7.01
C SER A 186 67.51 23.22 6.78
N LYS A 187 66.89 24.39 6.97
CA LYS A 187 65.46 24.62 6.72
C LYS A 187 65.10 24.33 5.26
N SER A 188 65.89 24.81 4.30
CA SER A 188 65.67 24.54 2.87
C SER A 188 65.64 23.04 2.53
N LYS A 189 66.56 22.24 3.10
CA LYS A 189 66.54 20.78 2.90
C LYS A 189 65.36 20.10 3.61
N ALA A 190 64.91 20.65 4.74
CA ALA A 190 63.74 20.15 5.45
C ALA A 190 62.45 20.39 4.66
N ASP A 191 62.34 21.58 4.05
CA ASP A 191 61.23 22.02 3.21
C ASP A 191 61.18 21.23 1.89
N GLN A 192 62.33 20.81 1.35
CA GLN A 192 62.43 19.86 0.23
C GLN A 192 62.08 18.41 0.61
N GLY A 193 61.66 18.15 1.85
CA GLY A 193 61.24 16.82 2.30
C GLY A 193 62.38 15.83 2.54
N ILE A 194 63.65 16.26 2.52
CA ILE A 194 64.78 15.35 2.74
C ILE A 194 64.75 14.82 4.17
N ARG A 195 64.97 13.50 4.32
CA ARG A 195 65.04 12.77 5.59
C ARG A 195 66.24 11.83 5.57
N TYR A 196 66.88 11.64 6.73
CA TYR A 196 68.02 10.73 6.87
C TYR A 196 67.65 9.52 7.71
N THR A 197 68.18 8.35 7.35
CA THR A 197 67.93 7.08 8.06
C THR A 197 68.88 6.84 9.25
N ARG A 198 69.96 7.61 9.37
CA ARG A 198 70.95 7.50 10.47
C ARG A 198 71.13 8.82 11.21
N ARG A 199 71.37 8.72 12.53
CA ARG A 199 71.69 9.86 13.38
C ARG A 199 73.05 10.41 12.97
N SER A 200 73.13 11.71 12.73
CA SER A 200 74.41 12.38 12.48
C SER A 200 75.17 12.57 13.79
N ILE A 201 76.51 12.63 13.72
CA ILE A 201 77.41 13.00 14.83
C ILE A 201 77.07 14.35 15.48
N PHE A 202 76.30 15.21 14.80
CA PHE A 202 75.81 16.49 15.33
C PHE A 202 74.37 16.43 15.88
N PHE A 203 73.92 15.24 16.30
CA PHE A 203 72.65 15.00 17.01
C PHE A 203 71.42 15.67 16.36
N ARG A 204 71.09 15.25 15.12
CA ARG A 204 69.88 15.71 14.41
C ARG A 204 68.59 15.33 15.17
N LYS A 205 67.55 16.16 15.03
CA LYS A 205 66.22 15.93 15.61
C LYS A 205 65.59 14.69 14.98
N GLU A 206 65.17 13.75 15.83
CA GLU A 206 64.48 12.52 15.45
C GLU A 206 63.00 12.79 15.21
N VAL A 207 62.45 12.16 14.18
CA VAL A 207 61.04 12.21 13.82
C VAL A 207 60.56 10.78 13.55
N ILE A 208 59.49 10.41 14.23
CA ILE A 208 58.81 9.14 14.04
C ILE A 208 57.89 9.29 12.83
N VAL A 209 58.12 8.47 11.81
CA VAL A 209 57.23 8.37 10.64
C VAL A 209 56.43 7.09 10.77
N PHE A 210 55.11 7.22 10.78
CA PHE A 210 54.18 6.08 10.77
C PHE A 210 53.81 5.75 9.33
N ASP A 211 53.95 4.48 8.94
CA ASP A 211 53.55 3.96 7.63
C ASP A 211 52.65 2.72 7.79
N THR A 212 51.85 2.40 6.77
CA THR A 212 50.90 1.28 6.79
C THR A 212 51.29 0.21 5.77
N VAL A 213 51.71 -0.97 6.25
CA VAL A 213 52.14 -2.09 5.39
C VAL A 213 51.06 -3.17 5.32
N PRO A 214 50.70 -3.72 4.14
CA PRO A 214 49.71 -4.80 4.03
C PRO A 214 50.18 -6.08 4.74
N LEU A 215 49.30 -6.75 5.50
CA LEU A 215 49.61 -8.06 6.08
C LEU A 215 49.68 -9.13 4.97
N LYS A 216 50.75 -9.95 4.98
CA LYS A 216 51.05 -10.99 3.98
C LYS A 216 49.98 -12.09 3.80
N ARG A 217 49.02 -12.21 4.73
CA ARG A 217 47.91 -13.18 4.65
C ARG A 217 46.58 -12.46 4.90
N PRO A 218 45.84 -12.07 3.86
CA PRO A 218 44.51 -11.53 4.06
C PRO A 218 43.60 -12.61 4.65
N ARG A 219 42.78 -12.24 5.64
CA ARG A 219 41.73 -13.12 6.17
C ARG A 219 40.50 -12.97 5.29
N MET A 220 40.01 -14.09 4.76
CA MET A 220 38.71 -14.15 4.10
C MET A 220 37.62 -13.95 5.14
N ARG A 221 36.69 -13.03 4.90
CA ARG A 221 35.46 -12.91 5.70
C ARG A 221 34.27 -13.24 4.82
N LYS A 222 33.44 -14.18 5.27
CA LYS A 222 32.15 -14.43 4.62
C LYS A 222 31.27 -13.19 4.81
N ARG A 223 30.86 -12.55 3.73
CA ARG A 223 29.87 -11.49 3.76
C ARG A 223 28.62 -11.99 3.05
N VAL A 224 27.50 -11.98 3.76
CA VAL A 224 26.19 -12.22 3.14
C VAL A 224 25.69 -10.86 2.69
N VAL A 225 25.54 -10.65 1.39
CA VAL A 225 24.91 -9.44 0.85
C VAL A 225 23.59 -9.83 0.23
N THR A 226 22.55 -9.11 0.61
CA THR A 226 21.23 -9.26 -0.01
C THR A 226 21.24 -8.37 -1.24
N THR A 227 21.14 -8.97 -2.42
CA THR A 227 21.06 -8.25 -3.70
C THR A 227 19.60 -8.27 -4.15
N PHE A 228 19.03 -7.09 -4.39
CA PHE A 228 17.70 -6.98 -4.99
C PHE A 228 17.90 -6.95 -6.51
N GLU A 229 17.75 -8.11 -7.18
CA GLU A 229 17.78 -8.18 -8.64
C GLU A 229 16.45 -7.66 -9.21
N GLY A 230 16.53 -6.70 -10.14
CA GLY A 230 15.36 -6.08 -10.79
C GLY A 230 14.70 -6.94 -11.87
N ASP A 231 15.42 -7.94 -12.40
CA ASP A 231 14.92 -8.83 -13.45
C ASP A 231 15.06 -10.28 -12.99
N CYS A 232 13.93 -10.89 -12.65
CA CYS A 232 13.85 -12.33 -12.43
C CYS A 232 13.65 -13.02 -13.79
N PRO A 233 14.63 -13.77 -14.32
CA PRO A 233 14.37 -14.66 -15.45
C PRO A 233 13.45 -15.78 -14.97
N MET A 234 12.15 -15.62 -15.20
CA MET A 234 11.14 -16.66 -15.03
C MET A 234 11.21 -17.58 -16.25
N ASP A 235 12.33 -18.26 -16.43
CA ASP A 235 12.48 -19.29 -17.45
C ASP A 235 12.87 -20.62 -16.81
N THR A 236 12.05 -21.63 -17.12
CA THR A 236 12.27 -23.07 -16.95
C THR A 236 12.15 -23.67 -15.53
N ALA A 237 10.92 -23.94 -15.06
CA ALA A 237 10.63 -25.11 -14.20
C ALA A 237 9.15 -25.41 -13.89
N ILE A 238 8.14 -24.80 -14.54
CA ILE A 238 6.74 -25.18 -14.29
C ILE A 238 5.98 -25.33 -15.61
N SER A 239 5.79 -26.59 -16.02
CA SER A 239 4.76 -27.09 -16.94
C SER A 239 4.64 -26.44 -18.34
N LYS A 240 5.00 -27.21 -19.37
CA LYS A 240 4.72 -27.00 -20.80
C LYS A 240 3.21 -27.00 -21.13
N LYS A 241 2.48 -26.00 -20.65
CA LYS A 241 1.25 -25.50 -21.26
C LYS A 241 1.42 -23.99 -21.42
N PRO A 242 1.05 -23.39 -22.54
CA PRO A 242 1.14 -21.95 -22.71
C PRO A 242 0.16 -21.31 -21.72
N VAL A 243 0.64 -20.99 -20.52
CA VAL A 243 0.00 -20.02 -19.65
C VAL A 243 0.20 -18.71 -20.38
N SER A 244 -0.85 -18.29 -21.09
CA SER A 244 -0.95 -16.97 -21.70
C SER A 244 -0.38 -15.95 -20.72
N LEU A 245 0.69 -15.28 -21.15
CA LEU A 245 1.31 -14.11 -20.53
C LEU A 245 0.38 -13.45 -19.51
N VAL A 246 0.49 -13.86 -18.25
CA VAL A 246 -0.07 -13.09 -17.14
C VAL A 246 0.90 -11.94 -17.01
N SER A 247 0.55 -10.87 -17.73
CA SER A 247 1.31 -9.65 -17.84
C SER A 247 1.81 -9.23 -16.46
N SER A 248 3.04 -8.76 -16.47
CA SER A 248 3.80 -8.09 -15.42
C SER A 248 3.14 -6.80 -14.91
N ALA A 249 1.85 -6.84 -14.62
CA ALA A 249 0.96 -5.68 -14.66
C ALA A 249 0.29 -5.37 -13.31
N PHE A 250 1.04 -5.48 -12.23
CA PHE A 250 0.62 -4.94 -10.93
C PHE A 250 1.77 -4.20 -10.25
N VAL A 251 2.41 -3.32 -11.00
CA VAL A 251 3.29 -2.28 -10.45
C VAL A 251 2.68 -0.96 -10.88
N TRP A 252 1.79 -0.41 -10.05
CA TRP A 252 1.37 0.98 -10.17
C TRP A 252 2.57 1.86 -9.83
N GLY A 253 3.42 2.13 -10.83
CA GLY A 253 4.58 3.00 -10.71
C GLY A 253 5.67 2.48 -9.76
N ASN A 254 6.76 3.22 -9.71
CA ASN A 254 7.89 3.05 -8.79
C ASN A 254 7.49 3.46 -7.34
N ASP A 255 6.29 3.07 -6.90
CA ASP A 255 5.76 3.42 -5.59
C ASP A 255 6.58 2.71 -4.51
N SER A 256 7.33 3.49 -3.73
CA SER A 256 8.20 3.06 -2.63
C SER A 256 7.65 3.46 -1.24
N VAL A 257 6.34 3.70 -1.14
CA VAL A 257 5.66 4.29 0.05
C VAL A 257 6.06 3.64 1.37
N VAL A 258 6.13 2.30 1.44
CA VAL A 258 6.47 1.60 2.68
C VAL A 258 7.87 1.98 3.14
N THR A 259 8.86 1.88 2.24
CA THR A 259 10.23 2.27 2.59
C THR A 259 10.35 3.77 2.86
N ALA A 260 9.68 4.62 2.08
CA ALA A 260 9.74 6.07 2.21
C ALA A 260 9.18 6.55 3.55
N VAL A 261 8.01 6.05 3.94
CA VAL A 261 7.32 6.39 5.19
C VAL A 261 8.14 5.90 6.40
N LEU A 262 8.54 4.63 6.40
CA LEU A 262 9.32 4.07 7.53
C LEU A 262 10.70 4.72 7.69
N ASN A 263 11.30 5.23 6.60
CA ASN A 263 12.59 5.90 6.62
C ASN A 263 12.51 7.38 7.01
N ARG A 264 11.43 8.08 6.68
CA ARG A 264 11.24 9.49 7.09
C ARG A 264 10.76 9.62 8.54
N ASN A 265 9.99 8.65 9.04
CA ASN A 265 9.53 8.62 10.43
C ASN A 265 10.50 7.82 11.34
N LYS A 266 11.67 8.40 11.62
CA LYS A 266 12.75 7.76 12.41
C LYS A 266 12.46 7.74 13.91
N GLU A 267 11.55 8.58 14.36
CA GLU A 267 11.14 8.77 15.74
C GLU A 267 10.27 7.62 16.29
N TRP A 268 9.59 6.87 15.42
CA TRP A 268 8.80 5.70 15.82
C TRP A 268 9.72 4.61 16.39
N LYS A 269 9.40 4.14 17.61
CA LYS A 269 10.24 3.23 18.42
C LYS A 269 9.36 2.33 19.27
N ASN A 270 9.83 1.09 19.48
CA ASN A 270 9.08 0.04 20.19
C ASN A 270 7.71 -0.22 19.53
N MET A 271 7.70 -0.17 18.20
CA MET A 271 6.51 -0.35 17.37
C MET A 271 6.27 -1.83 17.06
N VAL A 272 5.01 -2.23 16.96
CA VAL A 272 4.61 -3.50 16.33
C VAL A 272 4.12 -3.17 14.93
N ILE A 273 4.66 -3.85 13.91
CA ILE A 273 4.30 -3.60 12.51
C ILE A 273 3.31 -4.69 12.07
N SER A 274 2.07 -4.30 11.85
CA SER A 274 1.00 -5.12 11.26
C SER A 274 1.02 -4.95 9.75
N VAL A 275 1.12 -6.04 8.99
CA VAL A 275 1.27 -6.00 7.54
C VAL A 275 0.19 -6.86 6.89
N ASP A 276 -0.63 -6.23 6.05
CA ASP A 276 -1.47 -6.93 5.09
C ASP A 276 -0.56 -7.64 4.08
N VAL A 277 -0.71 -8.96 3.97
CA VAL A 277 0.04 -9.79 3.02
C VAL A 277 -0.88 -10.53 2.04
N THR A 278 -2.03 -9.95 1.74
CA THR A 278 -2.89 -10.38 0.63
C THR A 278 -2.21 -10.15 -0.72
N GLY A 279 -2.81 -10.67 -1.79
CA GLY A 279 -2.17 -10.68 -3.11
C GLY A 279 -1.88 -9.27 -3.63
N SER A 280 -2.73 -8.31 -3.27
CA SER A 280 -2.52 -6.87 -3.48
C SER A 280 -1.20 -6.35 -2.97
N MET A 281 -0.80 -6.85 -1.83
CA MET A 281 0.28 -6.28 -1.08
C MET A 281 1.64 -6.80 -1.55
N SER A 282 1.70 -7.74 -2.51
CA SER A 282 2.97 -8.30 -3.00
C SER A 282 4.06 -7.25 -3.32
N PRO A 283 3.81 -6.17 -4.09
CA PRO A 283 4.84 -5.14 -4.35
C PRO A 283 5.27 -4.37 -3.08
N TYR A 284 4.37 -4.22 -2.12
CA TYR A 284 4.60 -3.51 -0.86
C TYR A 284 5.28 -4.41 0.18
N THR A 285 4.99 -5.71 0.18
CA THR A 285 5.70 -6.75 0.93
C THR A 285 7.18 -6.81 0.51
N GLN A 286 7.47 -6.64 -0.78
CA GLN A 286 8.85 -6.50 -1.25
C GLN A 286 9.57 -5.29 -0.63
N GLN A 287 8.87 -4.16 -0.46
CA GLN A 287 9.41 -2.99 0.21
C GLN A 287 9.64 -3.23 1.70
N VAL A 288 8.76 -3.98 2.37
CA VAL A 288 9.01 -4.44 3.75
C VAL A 288 10.32 -5.23 3.79
N TYR A 289 10.52 -6.17 2.86
CA TYR A 289 11.77 -6.95 2.74
C TYR A 289 13.01 -6.08 2.50
N GLN A 290 12.91 -5.06 1.65
CA GLN A 290 13.98 -4.08 1.45
C GLN A 290 14.30 -3.32 2.74
N TRP A 291 13.28 -2.90 3.48
CA TRP A 291 13.46 -2.13 4.70
C TRP A 291 14.08 -2.95 5.85
N ILE A 292 13.68 -4.22 6.01
CA ILE A 292 14.23 -5.12 7.04
C ILE A 292 15.65 -5.62 6.71
N ALA A 293 16.06 -5.62 5.44
CA ALA A 293 17.41 -5.99 5.04
C ALA A 293 18.47 -5.04 5.63
N LEU A 294 18.08 -3.80 5.93
CA LEU A 294 18.86 -2.82 6.67
C LEU A 294 18.71 -3.06 8.19
N GLN A 295 19.46 -4.03 8.73
CA GLN A 295 19.33 -4.52 10.13
C GLN A 295 19.30 -3.43 11.22
N SER A 296 19.92 -2.27 11.00
CA SER A 296 19.84 -1.11 11.92
C SER A 296 18.40 -0.68 12.22
N ASN A 297 17.48 -0.88 11.27
CA ASN A 297 16.07 -0.50 11.39
C ASN A 297 15.31 -1.37 12.41
N LEU A 298 15.71 -2.64 12.57
CA LEU A 298 15.04 -3.59 13.45
C LEU A 298 15.19 -3.24 14.93
N SER A 299 16.20 -2.43 15.30
CA SER A 299 16.38 -1.96 16.69
C SER A 299 15.19 -1.13 17.22
N ARG A 300 14.35 -0.61 16.32
CA ARG A 300 13.16 0.19 16.66
C ARG A 300 11.87 -0.63 16.69
N VAL A 301 11.90 -1.87 16.22
CA VAL A 301 10.74 -2.74 16.08
C VAL A 301 10.70 -3.72 17.25
N ARG A 302 9.50 -4.01 17.75
CA ARG A 302 9.26 -5.01 18.79
C ARG A 302 8.87 -6.36 18.19
N SER A 303 7.97 -6.36 17.22
CA SER A 303 7.46 -7.55 16.54
C SER A 303 6.89 -7.17 15.17
N PHE A 304 6.78 -8.17 14.29
CA PHE A 304 5.93 -8.12 13.11
C PHE A 304 4.71 -9.01 13.32
N THR A 305 3.59 -8.60 12.74
CA THR A 305 2.36 -9.39 12.66
C THR A 305 1.88 -9.31 11.22
N PHE A 306 1.64 -10.45 10.59
CA PHE A 306 1.17 -10.55 9.21
C PHE A 306 -0.24 -11.10 9.19
N PHE A 307 -1.12 -10.54 8.37
CA PHE A 307 -2.48 -11.06 8.19
C PHE A 307 -2.82 -11.27 6.72
N ASN A 308 -3.63 -12.29 6.45
CA ASN A 308 -3.93 -12.76 5.09
C ASN A 308 -5.41 -12.97 4.81
N ASP A 309 -6.28 -12.42 5.68
CA ASP A 309 -7.74 -12.53 5.62
C ASP A 309 -8.25 -13.97 5.67
N GLY A 310 -7.75 -14.69 6.68
CA GLY A 310 -8.40 -15.88 7.20
C GLY A 310 -7.94 -17.21 6.60
N ASN A 311 -6.68 -17.34 6.18
CA ASN A 311 -6.13 -18.63 5.74
C ASN A 311 -6.95 -19.34 4.64
N SER A 312 -7.37 -18.59 3.62
CA SER A 312 -8.24 -19.09 2.54
C SER A 312 -9.60 -19.60 3.02
N THR A 313 -10.07 -19.13 4.19
CA THR A 313 -11.44 -19.35 4.67
C THR A 313 -12.41 -18.88 3.59
N PRO A 314 -13.43 -19.69 3.23
CA PRO A 314 -14.45 -19.27 2.28
C PRO A 314 -15.13 -17.95 2.69
N ASP A 315 -15.34 -17.04 1.75
CA ASP A 315 -15.84 -15.67 2.00
C ASP A 315 -17.08 -15.62 2.94
N HIS A 316 -18.02 -16.56 2.80
CA HIS A 316 -19.24 -16.62 3.61
C HIS A 316 -19.03 -17.07 5.06
N LEU A 317 -17.84 -17.54 5.41
CA LEU A 317 -17.43 -17.94 6.76
C LEU A 317 -16.50 -16.92 7.42
N LYS A 318 -16.14 -15.85 6.71
CA LYS A 318 -15.31 -14.77 7.27
C LYS A 318 -16.19 -13.85 8.11
N PHE A 319 -16.02 -13.94 9.43
CA PHE A 319 -16.77 -13.13 10.39
C PHE A 319 -15.90 -12.04 10.99
N ALA A 320 -16.52 -10.89 11.24
CA ALA A 320 -15.78 -9.76 11.76
C ALA A 320 -15.14 -10.08 13.14
N GLY A 321 -13.84 -9.84 13.26
CA GLY A 321 -13.01 -10.14 14.45
C GLY A 321 -12.70 -11.62 14.67
N HIS A 322 -13.06 -12.50 13.74
CA HIS A 322 -12.85 -13.95 13.83
C HIS A 322 -12.48 -14.55 12.46
N THR A 323 -11.90 -13.76 11.57
CA THR A 323 -11.52 -14.22 10.24
C THR A 323 -10.25 -15.07 10.31
N GLY A 324 -9.32 -14.69 11.19
CA GLY A 324 -8.08 -15.41 11.47
C GLY A 324 -6.98 -15.11 10.46
N GLY A 325 -6.02 -16.04 10.33
CA GLY A 325 -4.90 -15.85 9.40
C GLY A 325 -3.88 -14.82 9.85
N ILE A 326 -3.69 -14.69 11.16
CA ILE A 326 -2.74 -13.78 11.81
C ILE A 326 -1.47 -14.56 12.21
N TYR A 327 -0.30 -13.99 11.91
CA TYR A 327 1.00 -14.64 12.08
C TYR A 327 2.02 -13.68 12.69
N ASP A 328 2.44 -13.95 13.94
CA ASP A 328 3.46 -13.14 14.62
C ASP A 328 4.89 -13.58 14.33
N CYS A 329 5.81 -12.62 14.36
CA CYS A 329 7.25 -12.83 14.31
C CYS A 329 7.97 -11.95 15.34
N THR A 330 8.24 -12.52 16.51
CA THR A 330 8.99 -11.88 17.61
C THR A 330 10.51 -11.99 17.46
N LYS A 331 11.00 -12.94 16.66
CA LYS A 331 12.43 -13.10 16.36
C LYS A 331 12.82 -12.18 15.21
N LEU A 332 13.37 -11.01 15.53
CA LEU A 332 13.70 -9.97 14.56
C LEU A 332 15.01 -10.25 13.81
N SER A 333 14.97 -11.21 12.89
CA SER A 333 15.95 -11.34 11.82
C SER A 333 15.25 -11.45 10.48
N PHE A 334 15.93 -11.00 9.42
CA PHE A 334 15.40 -11.05 8.06
C PHE A 334 14.77 -12.42 7.72
N ASP A 335 15.47 -13.53 8.01
CA ASP A 335 15.02 -14.87 7.65
C ASP A 335 13.75 -15.28 8.42
N HIS A 336 13.65 -14.96 9.72
CA HIS A 336 12.47 -15.30 10.50
C HIS A 336 11.26 -14.47 10.06
N ILE A 337 11.46 -13.18 9.79
CA ILE A 337 10.41 -12.26 9.34
C ILE A 337 9.90 -12.71 7.97
N MET A 338 10.81 -12.94 7.01
CA MET A 338 10.47 -13.42 5.67
C MET A 338 9.77 -14.78 5.71
N ASN A 339 10.24 -15.73 6.53
CA ASN A 339 9.58 -17.03 6.66
C ASN A 339 8.17 -16.92 7.24
N SER A 340 7.95 -16.02 8.22
CA SER A 340 6.63 -15.80 8.82
C SER A 340 5.68 -15.14 7.83
N CYS A 341 6.15 -14.13 7.12
CA CYS A 341 5.41 -13.46 6.04
C CYS A 341 5.04 -14.45 4.92
N ASN A 342 6.02 -15.19 4.37
CA ASN A 342 5.76 -16.19 3.32
C ASN A 342 4.84 -17.31 3.83
N LYS A 343 4.88 -17.67 5.11
CA LYS A 343 3.94 -18.64 5.71
C LYS A 343 2.52 -18.07 5.72
N ALA A 344 2.34 -16.81 6.10
CA ALA A 344 1.03 -16.15 6.04
C ALA A 344 0.51 -16.14 4.59
N MET A 345 1.28 -15.63 3.63
CA MET A 345 0.91 -15.59 2.21
C MET A 345 0.58 -16.96 1.60
N ARG A 346 1.25 -18.04 2.03
CA ARG A 346 0.94 -19.40 1.55
C ARG A 346 -0.39 -19.93 2.04
N ASN A 347 -0.82 -19.50 3.23
CA ASN A 347 -2.06 -19.98 3.82
C ASN A 347 -3.27 -19.16 3.39
N GLY A 348 -3.09 -17.92 2.92
CA GLY A 348 -4.18 -17.05 2.47
C GLY A 348 -3.67 -15.90 1.62
N ASN A 349 -4.53 -15.38 0.74
CA ASN A 349 -4.18 -14.27 -0.17
C ASN A 349 -5.31 -13.25 -0.32
N GLY A 350 -6.26 -13.21 0.63
CA GLY A 350 -7.50 -12.40 0.54
C GLY A 350 -8.75 -13.20 0.10
N GLY A 351 -9.72 -12.52 -0.52
CA GLY A 351 -10.91 -13.14 -1.11
C GLY A 351 -11.93 -12.17 -1.70
N ASP A 352 -12.93 -11.80 -0.91
CA ASP A 352 -14.13 -11.01 -1.25
C ASP A 352 -13.91 -9.49 -1.29
N GLY A 353 -12.69 -9.01 -1.01
CA GLY A 353 -12.30 -7.60 -1.14
C GLY A 353 -12.05 -6.91 0.20
N PRO A 354 -12.95 -7.00 1.20
CA PRO A 354 -12.65 -6.53 2.55
C PRO A 354 -11.58 -7.40 3.22
N GLU A 355 -10.71 -6.80 4.03
CA GLU A 355 -9.62 -7.47 4.72
C GLU A 355 -9.77 -7.35 6.26
N ASN A 356 -9.05 -8.18 7.03
CA ASN A 356 -9.21 -8.29 8.49
C ASN A 356 -8.23 -7.43 9.31
N ASP A 357 -8.04 -6.17 8.92
CA ASP A 357 -7.06 -5.24 9.51
C ASP A 357 -7.26 -5.02 11.01
N VAL A 358 -8.51 -4.79 11.45
CA VAL A 358 -8.80 -4.49 12.86
C VAL A 358 -8.64 -5.73 13.73
N GLU A 359 -8.95 -6.92 13.22
CA GLU A 359 -8.65 -8.17 13.92
C GLU A 359 -7.15 -8.31 14.22
N SER A 360 -6.29 -8.01 13.23
CA SER A 360 -4.83 -8.01 13.43
C SER A 360 -4.38 -7.01 14.51
N ILE A 361 -4.95 -5.79 14.52
CA ILE A 361 -4.62 -4.77 15.54
C ILE A 361 -5.07 -5.19 16.93
N LEU A 362 -6.28 -5.75 17.07
CA LEU A 362 -6.79 -6.22 18.35
C LEU A 362 -5.97 -7.41 18.88
N HIS A 363 -5.58 -8.33 18.00
CA HIS A 363 -4.65 -9.40 18.34
C HIS A 363 -3.33 -8.85 18.90
N ILE A 364 -2.74 -7.84 18.25
CA ILE A 364 -1.51 -7.18 18.73
C ILE A 364 -1.70 -6.55 20.11
N GLN A 365 -2.82 -5.87 20.32
CA GLN A 365 -3.15 -5.22 21.59
C GLN A 365 -3.25 -6.25 22.74
N ASP A 366 -3.82 -7.41 22.46
CA ASP A 366 -4.03 -8.46 23.46
C ASP A 366 -2.75 -9.27 23.74
N GLU A 367 -1.97 -9.58 22.70
CA GLU A 367 -0.76 -10.40 22.81
C GLU A 367 0.44 -9.61 23.38
N PHE A 368 0.61 -8.35 22.95
CA PHE A 368 1.79 -7.56 23.30
C PHE A 368 1.48 -6.51 24.38
N LYS A 369 1.93 -6.78 25.61
CA LYS A 369 1.85 -5.80 26.71
C LYS A 369 2.68 -4.55 26.40
N ASN A 370 2.14 -3.37 26.75
CA ASN A 370 2.78 -2.04 26.61
C ASN A 370 3.16 -1.69 25.16
N VAL A 371 2.36 -2.09 24.18
CA VAL A 371 2.46 -1.56 22.81
C VAL A 371 2.21 -0.05 22.85
N LYS A 372 3.17 0.72 22.35
CA LYS A 372 3.07 2.18 22.29
C LYS A 372 2.27 2.65 21.08
N GLU A 373 2.48 1.98 19.96
CA GLU A 373 1.90 2.29 18.67
C GLU A 373 1.97 1.07 17.77
N VAL A 374 0.96 0.92 16.91
CA VAL A 374 0.91 -0.07 15.85
C VAL A 374 1.11 0.63 14.52
N ILE A 375 2.03 0.12 13.69
CA ILE A 375 2.16 0.56 12.31
C ILE A 375 1.42 -0.43 11.43
N LEU A 376 0.29 -0.02 10.88
CA LEU A 376 -0.48 -0.81 9.92
C LEU A 376 0.00 -0.50 8.50
N ILE A 377 0.36 -1.50 7.72
CA ILE A 377 0.64 -1.38 6.28
C ILE A 377 -0.50 -2.08 5.55
N ALA A 378 -1.31 -1.34 4.80
CA ALA A 378 -2.57 -1.84 4.25
C ALA A 378 -2.84 -1.38 2.81
N ASP A 379 -3.65 -2.16 2.09
CA ASP A 379 -4.14 -1.84 0.75
C ASP A 379 -5.18 -0.71 0.82
N ASN A 380 -4.89 0.41 0.15
CA ASN A 380 -5.83 1.53 0.07
C ASN A 380 -7.14 1.17 -0.65
N PHE A 381 -7.15 0.13 -1.47
CA PHE A 381 -8.32 -0.30 -2.26
C PHE A 381 -9.23 -1.28 -1.52
N ALA A 382 -8.82 -1.77 -0.36
CA ALA A 382 -9.61 -2.66 0.48
C ALA A 382 -10.31 -1.89 1.61
N ASN A 383 -11.57 -2.24 1.89
CA ASN A 383 -12.26 -1.84 3.11
C ASN A 383 -11.89 -2.80 4.25
N MET A 384 -12.06 -2.37 5.50
CA MET A 384 -11.88 -3.22 6.67
C MET A 384 -13.15 -4.03 6.92
N ARG A 385 -13.07 -5.35 6.80
CA ARG A 385 -14.15 -6.29 7.18
C ARG A 385 -14.63 -6.02 8.60
N ASP A 386 -13.68 -5.70 9.45
CA ASP A 386 -13.82 -5.54 10.89
C ASP A 386 -14.03 -4.09 11.32
N PHE A 387 -14.39 -3.19 10.39
CA PHE A 387 -14.51 -1.74 10.63
C PHE A 387 -15.29 -1.38 11.90
N LYS A 388 -16.35 -2.15 12.21
CA LYS A 388 -17.20 -1.92 13.39
C LYS A 388 -16.49 -2.18 14.73
N LEU A 389 -15.30 -2.76 14.72
CA LEU A 389 -14.52 -3.08 15.91
C LEU A 389 -13.46 -2.01 16.23
N ILE A 390 -13.32 -0.97 15.42
CA ILE A 390 -12.33 0.11 15.61
C ILE A 390 -12.39 0.72 17.01
N GLU A 391 -13.59 0.90 17.56
CA GLU A 391 -13.81 1.49 18.89
C GLU A 391 -13.19 0.67 20.03
N LYS A 392 -12.82 -0.59 19.79
CA LYS A 392 -12.15 -1.46 20.78
C LYS A 392 -10.63 -1.24 20.82
N ILE A 393 -10.06 -0.52 19.85
CA ILE A 393 -8.62 -0.25 19.78
C ILE A 393 -8.27 0.88 20.75
N GLN A 394 -7.32 0.63 21.63
CA GLN A 394 -6.83 1.57 22.66
C GLN A 394 -5.39 2.02 22.40
N VAL A 395 -4.74 1.47 21.38
CA VAL A 395 -3.38 1.83 20.97
C VAL A 395 -3.41 2.73 19.73
N PRO A 396 -2.55 3.77 19.66
CA PRO A 396 -2.44 4.58 18.45
C PRO A 396 -2.03 3.76 17.23
N VAL A 397 -2.77 3.94 16.13
CA VAL A 397 -2.51 3.22 14.86
C VAL A 397 -2.02 4.20 13.80
N ARG A 398 -0.80 3.98 13.31
CA ARG A 398 -0.24 4.70 12.17
C ARG A 398 -0.40 3.86 10.92
N VAL A 399 -1.18 4.34 9.97
CA VAL A 399 -1.52 3.62 8.75
C VAL A 399 -0.63 4.09 7.61
N ILE A 400 0.17 3.18 7.05
CA ILE A 400 0.87 3.34 5.79
C ILE A 400 -0.06 2.81 4.70
N LEU A 401 -0.59 3.69 3.86
CA LEU A 401 -1.54 3.33 2.81
C LEU A 401 -0.84 3.15 1.47
N CYS A 402 -0.90 1.92 0.99
CA CYS A 402 -0.32 1.48 -0.26
C CYS A 402 -1.28 1.76 -1.43
N GLY A 403 -0.78 2.37 -2.52
CA GLY A 403 -1.61 2.68 -3.70
C GLY A 403 -2.45 3.96 -3.57
N ALA A 404 -2.09 4.86 -2.65
CA ALA A 404 -2.83 6.08 -2.32
C ALA A 404 -2.56 7.28 -3.26
N SER A 405 -2.31 7.08 -4.55
CA SER A 405 -1.90 8.16 -5.48
C SER A 405 -3.01 9.17 -5.81
N TRP A 406 -4.28 8.77 -5.70
CA TRP A 406 -5.42 9.64 -6.05
C TRP A 406 -6.15 10.19 -4.82
N GLY A 407 -6.23 9.40 -3.77
CA GLY A 407 -6.95 9.67 -2.54
C GLY A 407 -6.83 8.43 -1.66
N VAL A 408 -7.34 8.53 -0.44
CA VAL A 408 -7.32 7.46 0.56
C VAL A 408 -8.71 6.92 0.84
N ASN A 409 -8.80 5.64 1.16
CA ASN A 409 -10.03 5.07 1.70
C ASN A 409 -10.37 5.71 3.05
N SER A 410 -11.60 6.22 3.15
CA SER A 410 -12.11 6.97 4.31
C SER A 410 -12.13 6.16 5.61
N GLU A 411 -12.23 4.83 5.51
CA GLU A 411 -12.23 3.96 6.68
C GLU A 411 -10.91 4.02 7.45
N TYR A 412 -9.77 4.16 6.75
CA TYR A 412 -8.46 4.31 7.41
C TYR A 412 -8.27 5.70 8.04
N LEU A 413 -8.89 6.74 7.47
CA LEU A 413 -8.94 8.06 8.12
C LEU A 413 -9.70 7.99 9.44
N LYS A 414 -10.82 7.23 9.46
CA LYS A 414 -11.58 6.98 10.68
C LYS A 414 -10.78 6.18 11.70
N LEU A 415 -10.08 5.12 11.29
CA LEU A 415 -9.21 4.32 12.15
C LEU A 415 -8.13 5.18 12.81
N ALA A 416 -7.38 5.95 12.02
CA ALA A 416 -6.33 6.82 12.54
C ALA A 416 -6.89 7.88 13.48
N ARG A 417 -8.02 8.52 13.13
CA ARG A 417 -8.67 9.51 13.99
C ARG A 417 -9.12 8.91 15.32
N SER A 418 -9.79 7.75 15.29
CA SER A 418 -10.38 7.12 16.48
C SER A 418 -9.34 6.61 17.46
N THR A 419 -8.15 6.26 16.97
CA THR A 419 -7.04 5.76 17.78
C THR A 419 -6.04 6.84 18.19
N GLY A 420 -6.26 8.11 17.77
CA GLY A 420 -5.27 9.18 17.97
C GLY A 420 -3.97 8.98 17.19
N GLY A 421 -4.02 8.15 16.13
CA GLY A 421 -2.90 7.85 15.24
C GLY A 421 -2.84 8.76 14.01
N SER A 422 -2.35 8.21 12.90
CA SER A 422 -2.02 8.98 11.69
C SER A 422 -2.16 8.15 10.42
N VAL A 423 -2.32 8.82 9.27
CA VAL A 423 -2.31 8.18 7.93
C VAL A 423 -1.14 8.72 7.12
N HIS A 424 -0.44 7.85 6.40
CA HIS A 424 0.78 8.16 5.67
C HIS A 424 0.67 7.63 4.23
N THR A 425 0.80 8.54 3.26
CA THR A 425 0.88 8.21 1.83
C THR A 425 2.31 8.40 1.34
N MET A 426 2.58 8.25 0.03
CA MET A 426 3.89 8.59 -0.51
C MET A 426 4.24 10.07 -0.24
N GLU A 427 3.27 10.96 -0.45
CA GLU A 427 3.46 12.41 -0.48
C GLU A 427 3.18 13.12 0.85
N GLN A 428 2.36 12.55 1.74
CA GLN A 428 1.83 13.27 2.89
C GLN A 428 1.75 12.42 4.17
N ASP A 429 2.04 13.06 5.31
CA ASP A 429 1.82 12.52 6.66
C ASP A 429 0.68 13.29 7.35
N LEU A 430 -0.41 12.58 7.67
CA LEU A 430 -1.65 13.10 8.24
C LEU A 430 -1.68 12.86 9.75
N ASN A 431 -0.89 13.64 10.49
CA ASN A 431 -0.70 13.46 11.94
C ASN A 431 -1.77 14.13 12.81
N THR A 432 -2.59 15.01 12.24
CA THR A 432 -3.52 15.87 13.00
C THR A 432 -4.99 15.50 12.80
N LEU A 433 -5.27 14.30 12.27
CA LEU A 433 -6.64 13.83 12.00
C LEU A 433 -7.52 13.81 13.25
N ALA A 434 -6.95 13.54 14.43
CA ALA A 434 -7.66 13.57 15.72
C ALA A 434 -8.16 14.98 16.09
N ASN A 435 -7.45 16.03 15.65
CA ASN A 435 -7.73 17.42 16.02
C ASN A 435 -8.73 18.09 15.08
N MET A 436 -9.09 17.45 13.96
CA MET A 436 -10.03 18.04 13.01
C MET A 436 -11.40 18.28 13.64
N MET A 437 -11.98 19.44 13.38
CA MET A 437 -13.32 19.81 13.83
C MET A 437 -14.39 19.43 12.81
N GLU A 438 -15.61 19.22 13.29
CA GLU A 438 -16.77 18.93 12.45
C GLU A 438 -16.94 20.01 11.37
N GLY A 439 -17.07 19.60 10.12
CA GLY A 439 -17.18 20.48 8.97
C GLY A 439 -15.84 20.90 8.32
N GLU A 440 -14.70 20.63 8.95
CA GLU A 440 -13.39 20.90 8.36
C GLU A 440 -13.10 20.00 7.17
N THR A 441 -12.28 20.50 6.25
CA THR A 441 -11.90 19.78 5.04
C THR A 441 -10.40 19.57 4.94
N ILE A 442 -9.99 18.40 4.47
CA ILE A 442 -8.61 18.06 4.17
C ILE A 442 -8.49 17.57 2.73
N LYS A 443 -7.43 17.99 2.04
CA LYS A 443 -7.09 17.51 0.70
C LYS A 443 -6.02 16.43 0.82
N ILE A 444 -6.25 15.28 0.21
CA ILE A 444 -5.33 14.14 0.20
C ILE A 444 -5.26 13.64 -1.24
N GLY A 445 -4.07 13.73 -1.84
CA GLY A 445 -3.92 13.53 -3.28
C GLY A 445 -4.78 14.52 -4.08
N LYS A 446 -5.64 13.98 -4.94
CA LYS A 446 -6.59 14.73 -5.75
C LYS A 446 -7.98 14.83 -5.13
N GLN A 447 -8.23 14.15 -4.01
CA GLN A 447 -9.52 14.14 -3.35
C GLN A 447 -9.57 15.09 -2.17
N LYS A 448 -10.75 15.63 -1.90
CA LYS A 448 -11.05 16.46 -0.74
C LYS A 448 -12.04 15.71 0.15
N TYR A 449 -11.78 15.70 1.44
CA TYR A 449 -12.58 15.03 2.46
C TYR A 449 -13.08 16.08 3.43
N LYS A 450 -14.33 15.95 3.85
CA LYS A 450 -14.94 16.77 4.91
C LYS A 450 -15.31 15.87 6.06
N LEU A 451 -14.98 16.29 7.28
CA LEU A 451 -15.47 15.61 8.48
C LEU A 451 -16.95 15.94 8.64
N GLN A 452 -17.80 14.93 8.56
CA GLN A 452 -19.25 15.02 8.77
C GLN A 452 -19.74 13.92 9.70
N LYS A 453 -20.38 14.29 10.79
CA LYS A 453 -20.90 13.40 11.84
C LYS A 453 -19.82 12.42 12.34
N GLY A 454 -18.58 12.89 12.44
CA GLY A 454 -17.45 12.06 12.85
C GLY A 454 -16.93 11.07 11.79
N GLU A 455 -17.41 11.14 10.55
CA GLU A 455 -16.95 10.34 9.41
C GLU A 455 -16.33 11.23 8.33
N PHE A 456 -15.36 10.70 7.58
CA PHE A 456 -14.74 11.42 6.46
C PHE A 456 -15.55 11.18 5.19
N VAL A 457 -16.24 12.21 4.73
CA VAL A 457 -17.05 12.16 3.51
C VAL A 457 -16.30 12.88 2.39
N LEU A 458 -16.23 12.26 1.23
CA LEU A 458 -15.65 12.89 0.06
C LEU A 458 -16.50 14.11 -0.37
N THR A 459 -15.84 15.22 -0.68
CA THR A 459 -16.46 16.48 -1.12
C THR A 459 -15.91 16.98 -2.45
N PRO A 460 -16.71 17.76 -3.22
CA PRO A 460 -16.31 18.28 -4.52
C PRO A 460 -15.00 19.08 -4.46
#